data_AF-A0A2S9FLR0-F1
#
_entry.id   AF-A0A2S9FLR0-F1
#
_cell.length_a   1.000
_cell.length_b   1.000
_cell.length_c   1.000
_cell.angle_alpha   90.00
_cell.angle_beta   90.00
_cell.angle_gamma   90.00
#
_symmetry.space_group_name_H-M   'P 1'
#
loop_
_entity.id
_entity.type
_entity.pdbx_description
1 polymer ?
#
loop_
_entity_poly.entity_id
_entity_poly.type
_entity_poly.pdbx_seq_one_letter_code
_entity_poly.pdbx_strand_id
1 'polypeptide(L)'
;RNAKVLVDNTFASPALQQPLALGADIVLHSTTKYIGGHSDVVGGALLTNDESLDEAFAFLQNGAGAVPGPFDAYLTIRGLKTLPLRMQKHSENGTAIAEFLDGHPAVGAVLYPGLPTHPNHDVADRQMSGFGGMVSVRLRGGPQAARDFCARTDIFI
;
A
#
# COMPACT_ATOMS: atom_id res chain seq x y z
N ARG A 1 18.76 -10.23 -18.22
CA ARG A 1 18.41 -9.08 -19.07
C ARG A 1 17.16 -9.32 -19.95
N ASN A 2 16.46 -10.47 -19.85
CA ASN A 2 15.11 -10.70 -20.42
C ASN A 2 14.13 -11.16 -19.33
N ALA A 3 14.15 -10.50 -18.17
CA ALA A 3 13.24 -10.82 -17.08
C ALA A 3 12.22 -9.69 -16.95
N LYS A 4 10.94 -10.02 -16.95
CA LYS A 4 9.86 -9.06 -16.70
C LYS A 4 9.87 -8.64 -15.23
N VAL A 5 9.60 -7.36 -14.97
CA VAL A 5 9.57 -6.79 -13.62
C VAL A 5 8.13 -6.46 -13.25
N LEU A 6 7.66 -7.09 -12.18
CA LEU A 6 6.38 -6.78 -11.56
C LEU A 6 6.60 -6.01 -10.26
N VAL A 7 5.83 -4.95 -10.07
CA VAL A 7 5.79 -4.19 -8.80
C VAL A 7 4.40 -4.33 -8.19
N ASP A 8 4.33 -4.93 -7.00
CA ASP A 8 3.15 -4.81 -6.15
C ASP A 8 3.13 -3.39 -5.56
N ASN A 9 2.19 -2.59 -6.03
CA ASN A 9 2.05 -1.18 -5.68
C ASN A 9 0.90 -0.96 -4.69
N THR A 10 0.47 -1.99 -3.97
CA THR A 10 -0.66 -1.95 -3.04
C THR A 10 -0.50 -0.88 -1.95
N PHE A 11 0.68 -0.77 -1.33
CA PHE A 11 0.90 0.13 -0.19
C PHE A 11 1.03 1.60 -0.59
N ALA A 12 1.79 1.90 -1.65
CA ALA A 12 1.90 3.26 -2.15
C ALA A 12 0.60 3.70 -2.82
N SER A 13 -0.11 2.77 -3.48
CA SER A 13 -1.23 3.03 -4.38
C SER A 13 -0.80 3.89 -5.60
N PRO A 14 -1.63 4.01 -6.65
CA PRO A 14 -1.30 4.89 -7.77
C PRO A 14 -1.28 6.38 -7.37
N ALA A 15 -1.83 6.75 -6.20
CA ALA A 15 -1.77 8.14 -5.75
C ALA A 15 -0.37 8.59 -5.34
N LEU A 16 0.50 7.65 -4.91
CA LEU A 16 1.83 7.99 -4.39
C LEU A 16 2.99 7.48 -5.25
N GLN A 17 2.79 6.45 -6.06
CA GLN A 17 3.86 5.87 -6.89
C GLN A 17 3.30 5.34 -8.22
N GLN A 18 4.06 5.54 -9.30
CA GLN A 18 3.70 5.13 -10.66
C GLN A 18 4.77 4.21 -11.28
N PRO A 19 4.81 2.91 -10.91
CA PRO A 19 5.94 2.03 -11.30
C PRO A 19 6.09 1.81 -12.81
N LEU A 20 5.00 1.84 -13.59
CA LEU A 20 5.09 1.74 -15.06
C LEU A 20 5.92 2.89 -15.65
N ALA A 21 5.80 4.10 -15.08
CA ALA A 21 6.61 5.26 -15.47
C ALA A 21 8.09 5.13 -15.01
N LEU A 22 8.37 4.22 -14.08
CA LEU A 22 9.71 3.92 -13.56
C LEU A 22 10.35 2.69 -14.25
N GLY A 23 9.67 2.10 -15.24
CA GLY A 23 10.18 0.99 -16.05
C GLY A 23 9.74 -0.41 -15.61
N ALA A 24 8.76 -0.53 -14.71
CA ALA A 24 8.12 -1.83 -14.46
C ALA A 24 7.30 -2.28 -15.68
N ASP A 25 7.29 -3.59 -15.95
CA ASP A 25 6.42 -4.18 -16.99
C ASP A 25 4.98 -4.35 -16.50
N ILE A 26 4.81 -4.67 -15.21
CA ILE A 26 3.52 -5.01 -14.61
C ILE A 26 3.38 -4.30 -13.26
N VAL A 27 2.21 -3.74 -13.00
CA VAL A 27 1.80 -3.26 -11.68
C VAL A 27 0.67 -4.12 -11.16
N LEU A 28 0.82 -4.60 -9.93
CA LEU A 28 -0.21 -5.31 -9.19
C LEU A 28 -0.78 -4.43 -8.09
N HIS A 29 -2.09 -4.53 -7.86
CA HIS A 29 -2.75 -4.00 -6.67
C HIS A 29 -3.67 -5.05 -6.04
N SER A 30 -3.65 -5.15 -4.71
CA SER A 30 -4.83 -5.55 -3.96
C SER A 30 -5.75 -4.33 -3.82
N THR A 31 -6.84 -4.31 -4.57
CA THR A 31 -7.81 -3.20 -4.49
C THR A 31 -8.61 -3.22 -3.18
N THR A 32 -8.58 -4.34 -2.44
CA THR A 32 -9.08 -4.47 -1.08
C THR A 32 -8.55 -3.39 -0.12
N LYS A 33 -7.33 -2.90 -0.38
CA LYS A 33 -6.62 -1.95 0.49
C LYS A 33 -7.00 -0.51 0.14
N TYR A 34 -6.03 0.33 -0.22
CA TYR A 34 -6.27 1.77 -0.34
C TYR A 34 -7.21 2.15 -1.49
N ILE A 35 -7.24 1.38 -2.59
CA ILE A 35 -8.10 1.69 -3.75
C ILE A 35 -9.58 1.60 -3.35
N GLY A 36 -10.03 0.45 -2.81
CA GLY A 36 -11.36 0.30 -2.23
C GLY A 36 -11.55 1.21 -1.02
N GLY A 37 -10.59 1.18 -0.09
CA GLY A 37 -10.39 2.22 0.93
C GLY A 37 -11.34 2.20 2.12
N HIS A 38 -12.30 1.27 2.15
CA HIS A 38 -13.36 1.23 3.17
C HIS A 38 -13.50 -0.15 3.84
N SER A 39 -12.55 -1.07 3.60
CA SER A 39 -12.53 -2.42 4.18
C SER A 39 -13.82 -3.23 3.96
N ASP A 40 -14.53 -2.98 2.85
CA ASP A 40 -15.86 -3.51 2.53
C ASP A 40 -15.90 -4.34 1.23
N VAL A 41 -14.77 -4.47 0.53
CA VAL A 41 -14.67 -5.16 -0.75
C VAL A 41 -13.31 -5.85 -0.90
N VAL A 42 -13.30 -7.07 -1.44
CA VAL A 42 -12.08 -7.80 -1.81
C VAL A 42 -11.87 -7.71 -3.32
N GLY A 43 -10.65 -7.41 -3.77
CA GLY A 43 -10.34 -7.37 -5.19
C GLY A 43 -8.85 -7.24 -5.51
N GLY A 44 -8.54 -7.36 -6.80
CA GLY A 44 -7.20 -7.22 -7.34
C GLY A 44 -7.20 -6.62 -8.75
N ALA A 45 -6.05 -6.09 -9.17
CA ALA A 45 -5.83 -5.54 -10.49
C ALA A 45 -4.40 -5.80 -10.97
N LEU A 46 -4.26 -6.06 -12.28
CA LEU A 46 -2.99 -6.04 -13.01
C LEU A 46 -3.06 -4.92 -14.05
N LEU A 47 -1.98 -4.17 -14.19
CA LEU A 47 -1.84 -3.09 -15.18
C LEU A 47 -0.52 -3.27 -15.92
N THR A 48 -0.55 -3.06 -17.24
CA THR A 48 0.64 -3.10 -18.10
C THR A 48 0.43 -2.19 -19.31
N ASN A 49 1.53 -1.81 -19.97
CA ASN A 49 1.52 -1.15 -21.28
C ASN A 49 1.82 -2.12 -22.44
N ASP A 50 2.08 -3.41 -22.14
CA ASP A 50 2.46 -4.44 -23.10
C ASP A 50 1.21 -5.25 -23.50
N GLU A 51 0.74 -5.07 -24.72
CA GLU A 51 -0.47 -5.71 -25.26
C GLU A 51 -0.39 -7.25 -25.19
N SER A 52 0.80 -7.83 -25.41
CA SER A 52 0.97 -9.29 -25.34
C SER A 52 0.81 -9.84 -23.92
N LEU A 53 1.20 -9.05 -22.90
CA LEU A 53 0.97 -9.40 -21.50
C LEU A 53 -0.51 -9.24 -21.13
N ASP A 54 -1.17 -8.18 -21.60
CA ASP A 54 -2.60 -7.96 -21.37
C ASP A 54 -3.45 -9.09 -21.96
N GLU A 55 -3.17 -9.52 -23.20
CA GLU A 55 -3.81 -10.67 -23.82
C GLU A 55 -3.62 -11.96 -23.02
N ALA A 56 -2.40 -12.20 -22.52
CA ALA A 56 -2.11 -13.36 -21.67
C ALA A 56 -2.87 -13.31 -20.33
N PHE A 57 -3.02 -12.12 -19.73
CA PHE A 57 -3.84 -11.93 -18.54
C PHE A 57 -5.33 -12.17 -18.83
N ALA A 58 -5.85 -11.63 -19.93
CA ALA A 58 -7.24 -11.78 -20.34
C ALA A 58 -7.59 -13.26 -20.62
N PHE A 59 -6.68 -14.00 -21.26
CA PHE A 59 -6.85 -15.44 -21.49
C PHE A 59 -7.05 -16.21 -20.17
N LEU A 60 -6.22 -15.93 -19.15
CA LEU A 60 -6.32 -16.56 -17.84
C LEU A 60 -7.53 -16.05 -17.04
N GLN A 61 -7.84 -14.75 -17.11
CA GLN A 61 -9.00 -14.16 -16.46
C GLN A 61 -10.30 -14.83 -16.93
N ASN A 62 -10.46 -15.00 -18.25
CA ASN A 62 -11.61 -15.66 -18.85
C ASN A 62 -11.60 -17.18 -18.60
N GLY A 63 -10.45 -17.84 -18.79
CA GLY A 63 -10.35 -19.30 -18.70
C GLY A 63 -10.46 -19.85 -17.28
N ALA A 64 -9.84 -19.20 -16.30
CA ALA A 64 -9.88 -19.61 -14.89
C ALA A 64 -11.00 -18.93 -14.09
N GLY A 65 -11.52 -17.79 -14.55
CA GLY A 65 -12.74 -17.17 -14.02
C GLY A 65 -12.59 -16.48 -12.66
N ALA A 66 -11.38 -16.10 -12.24
CA ALA A 66 -11.15 -15.33 -11.02
C ALA A 66 -11.52 -13.83 -11.21
N VAL A 67 -12.78 -13.57 -11.55
CA VAL A 67 -13.32 -12.24 -11.90
C VAL A 67 -14.13 -11.64 -10.75
N PRO A 68 -14.15 -10.30 -10.59
CA PRO A 68 -14.94 -9.65 -9.55
C PRO A 68 -16.44 -9.71 -9.87
N GLY A 69 -17.28 -9.79 -8.83
CA GLY A 69 -18.70 -9.51 -8.96
C GLY A 69 -18.94 -8.03 -9.32
N PRO A 70 -20.03 -7.70 -10.03
CA PRO A 70 -20.27 -6.32 -10.49
C PRO A 70 -20.47 -5.32 -9.33
N PHE A 71 -21.02 -5.76 -8.20
CA PHE A 71 -21.16 -4.93 -7.00
C PHE A 71 -19.81 -4.58 -6.38
N ASP A 72 -18.89 -5.56 -6.31
CA ASP A 72 -17.53 -5.36 -5.81
C ASP A 72 -16.71 -4.44 -6.74
N ALA A 73 -16.88 -4.60 -8.05
CA ALA A 73 -16.29 -3.71 -9.03
C ALA A 73 -16.80 -2.26 -8.85
N TYR A 74 -18.10 -2.08 -8.62
CA TYR A 74 -18.69 -0.77 -8.33
C TYR A 74 -18.12 -0.15 -7.04
N LEU A 75 -18.03 -0.90 -5.95
CA LEU A 75 -17.45 -0.40 -4.69
C LEU A 75 -15.98 -0.03 -4.85
N THR A 76 -15.22 -0.82 -5.60
CA THR A 76 -13.82 -0.51 -5.93
C THR A 76 -13.70 0.81 -6.69
N ILE A 77 -14.52 1.04 -7.72
CA ILE A 77 -14.56 2.30 -8.49
C ILE A 77 -15.02 3.47 -7.61
N ARG A 78 -16.01 3.25 -6.73
CA ARG A 78 -16.47 4.27 -5.76
C ARG A 78 -15.32 4.69 -4.84
N GLY A 79 -14.57 3.74 -4.30
CA GLY A 79 -13.41 4.00 -3.44
C GLY A 79 -12.31 4.78 -4.15
N LEU A 80 -12.03 4.44 -5.41
CA LEU A 80 -10.99 5.07 -6.22
C LEU A 80 -11.20 6.59 -6.36
N LYS A 81 -12.45 7.06 -6.42
CA LYS A 81 -12.77 8.50 -6.57
C LYS A 81 -12.22 9.39 -5.46
N THR A 82 -12.03 8.85 -4.25
CA THR A 82 -11.50 9.60 -3.10
C THR A 82 -10.07 9.22 -2.76
N LEU A 83 -9.43 8.34 -3.54
CA LEU A 83 -8.09 7.83 -3.26
C LEU A 83 -7.05 8.95 -3.06
N PRO A 84 -6.91 9.97 -3.95
CA PRO A 84 -5.88 11.00 -3.75
C PRO A 84 -6.04 11.76 -2.43
N LEU A 85 -7.28 12.15 -2.09
CA LEU A 85 -7.59 12.86 -0.85
C LEU A 85 -7.28 12.01 0.39
N ARG A 86 -7.68 10.73 0.37
CA ARG A 86 -7.41 9.80 1.47
C ARG A 86 -5.92 9.55 1.62
N MET A 87 -5.18 9.34 0.53
CA MET A 87 -3.75 9.04 0.59
C MET A 87 -2.90 10.22 1.06
N GLN A 88 -3.30 11.45 0.73
CA GLN A 88 -2.72 12.65 1.35
C GLN A 88 -2.91 12.58 2.87
N LYS A 89 -4.15 12.38 3.35
CA LYS A 89 -4.42 12.38 4.79
C LYS A 89 -3.78 11.20 5.52
N HIS A 90 -3.71 10.03 4.89
CA HIS A 90 -2.99 8.87 5.42
C HIS A 90 -1.50 9.17 5.58
N SER A 91 -0.87 9.87 4.62
CA SER A 91 0.54 10.23 4.70
C SER A 91 0.82 11.26 5.79
N GLU A 92 -0.02 12.29 5.90
CA GLU A 92 0.04 13.29 6.98
C GLU A 92 -0.06 12.64 8.36
N ASN A 93 -1.11 11.83 8.57
CA ASN A 93 -1.33 11.16 9.85
C ASN A 93 -0.25 10.11 10.15
N GLY A 94 0.20 9.38 9.13
CA GLY A 94 1.28 8.40 9.24
C GLY A 94 2.59 9.04 9.70
N THR A 95 2.93 10.19 9.13
CA THR A 95 4.10 10.98 9.55
C THR A 95 3.98 11.41 11.00
N ALA A 96 2.85 12.02 11.39
CA ALA A 96 2.63 12.46 12.77
C ALA A 96 2.70 11.31 13.79
N ILE A 97 2.14 10.14 13.45
CA ILE A 97 2.22 8.94 14.30
C ILE A 97 3.66 8.41 14.37
N ALA A 98 4.37 8.36 13.25
CA ALA A 98 5.76 7.90 13.20
C ALA A 98 6.65 8.79 14.07
N GLU A 99 6.53 10.11 13.95
CA GLU A 99 7.27 11.09 14.77
C GLU A 99 6.90 11.00 16.25
N PHE A 100 5.63 10.81 16.60
CA PHE A 100 5.22 10.62 17.98
C PHE A 100 5.84 9.36 18.61
N LEU A 101 5.88 8.26 17.84
CA LEU A 101 6.44 6.99 18.30
C LEU A 101 7.98 7.03 18.29
N ASP A 102 8.58 7.85 17.44
CA ASP A 102 10.03 8.06 17.36
C ASP A 102 10.50 8.91 18.55
N GLY A 103 11.04 8.23 19.56
CA GLY A 103 11.41 8.83 20.84
C GLY A 103 10.54 8.39 22.02
N HIS A 104 9.46 7.65 21.80
CA HIS A 104 8.68 7.09 22.89
C HIS A 104 9.50 6.00 23.63
N PRO A 105 9.59 6.03 24.99
CA PRO A 105 10.51 5.16 25.74
C PRO A 105 10.22 3.66 25.58
N ALA A 106 8.96 3.27 25.31
CA ALA A 106 8.58 1.88 25.06
C ALA A 106 8.92 1.40 23.63
N VAL A 107 9.25 2.30 22.70
CA VAL A 107 9.53 2.01 21.29
C VAL A 107 11.05 1.88 21.09
N GLY A 108 11.44 0.78 20.46
CA GLY A 108 12.84 0.47 20.11
C GLY A 108 13.22 0.90 18.70
N ALA A 109 12.27 0.85 17.76
CA ALA A 109 12.45 1.33 16.39
C ALA A 109 11.10 1.68 15.76
N VAL A 110 11.11 2.70 14.90
CA VAL A 110 10.00 3.06 14.01
C VAL A 110 10.43 2.77 12.57
N LEU A 111 9.54 2.15 11.80
CA LEU A 111 9.73 1.81 10.39
C LEU A 111 8.69 2.60 9.59
N TYR A 112 9.12 3.74 9.05
CA TYR A 112 8.31 4.61 8.21
C TYR A 112 9.18 5.22 7.10
N PRO A 113 8.80 5.12 5.81
CA PRO A 113 9.63 5.61 4.71
C PRO A 113 9.96 7.11 4.77
N GLY A 114 9.12 7.92 5.44
CA GLY A 114 9.31 9.35 5.58
C GLY A 114 10.29 9.79 6.66
N LEU A 115 10.76 8.87 7.53
CA LEU A 115 11.79 9.21 8.51
C LEU A 115 13.16 9.26 7.83
N PRO A 116 13.98 10.31 8.02
CA PRO A 116 15.33 10.39 7.45
C PRO A 116 16.26 9.26 7.89
N THR A 117 15.97 8.66 9.05
CA THR A 117 16.71 7.51 9.60
C THR A 117 16.29 6.17 9.00
N HIS A 118 15.19 6.13 8.22
CA HIS A 118 14.72 4.91 7.60
C HIS A 118 15.67 4.46 6.48
N PRO A 119 16.10 3.19 6.46
CA PRO A 119 16.88 2.67 5.34
C PRO A 119 16.17 2.92 4.00
N ASN A 120 16.87 3.51 3.04
CA ASN A 120 16.34 3.88 1.72
C ASN A 120 15.29 5.00 1.71
N HIS A 121 15.26 5.89 2.72
CA HIS A 121 14.48 7.13 2.68
C HIS A 121 14.67 7.89 1.36
N ASP A 122 15.93 8.13 0.95
CA ASP A 122 16.26 8.84 -0.30
C ASP A 122 15.74 8.13 -1.57
N VAL A 123 15.58 6.79 -1.53
CA VAL A 123 14.99 6.05 -2.65
C VAL A 123 13.48 6.25 -2.66
N ALA A 124 12.84 6.16 -1.49
CA ALA A 124 11.41 6.43 -1.35
C ALA A 124 11.06 7.85 -1.80
N ASP A 125 11.81 8.86 -1.33
CA ASP A 125 11.63 10.26 -1.71
C ASP A 125 11.77 10.50 -3.22
N ARG A 126 12.70 9.80 -3.87
CA ARG A 126 12.88 9.90 -5.32
C ARG A 126 11.74 9.32 -6.14
N GLN A 127 11.04 8.30 -5.65
CA GLN A 127 10.07 7.52 -6.43
C GLN A 127 8.62 7.64 -5.93
N MET A 128 8.39 8.24 -4.77
CA MET A 128 7.07 8.40 -4.15
C MET A 128 6.76 9.88 -3.94
N SER A 129 5.54 10.32 -4.24
CA SER A 129 5.07 11.70 -3.98
C SER A 129 4.61 11.95 -2.53
N GLY A 130 4.62 10.89 -1.71
CA GLY A 130 4.34 10.90 -0.28
C GLY A 130 4.60 9.52 0.32
N PHE A 131 4.82 9.44 1.63
CA PHE A 131 5.37 8.23 2.27
C PHE A 131 4.33 7.19 2.73
N GLY A 132 3.05 7.43 2.46
CA GLY A 132 1.96 6.49 2.72
C GLY A 132 1.52 6.45 4.19
N GLY A 133 0.51 5.62 4.48
CA GLY A 133 -0.14 5.55 5.79
C GLY A 133 0.31 4.42 6.70
N MET A 134 1.26 3.59 6.28
CA MET A 134 1.69 2.43 7.04
C MET A 134 2.87 2.77 7.93
N VAL A 135 2.69 2.61 9.25
CA VAL A 135 3.75 2.74 10.25
C VAL A 135 3.90 1.41 10.96
N SER A 136 5.12 0.91 11.08
CA SER A 136 5.43 -0.28 11.89
C SER A 136 6.39 0.09 13.01
N VAL A 137 6.25 -0.54 14.17
CA VAL A 137 7.13 -0.29 15.32
C VAL A 137 7.61 -1.58 15.96
N ARG A 138 8.81 -1.54 16.53
CA ARG A 138 9.36 -2.60 17.39
C ARG A 138 9.34 -2.13 18.82
N LEU A 139 8.59 -2.79 19.70
CA LEU A 139 8.54 -2.43 21.12
C LEU A 139 9.70 -3.05 21.91
N ARG A 140 10.25 -2.29 22.86
CA ARG A 140 11.38 -2.73 23.69
C ARG A 140 11.02 -3.90 24.60
N GLY A 141 9.77 -3.96 25.06
CA GLY A 141 9.25 -5.04 25.91
C GLY A 141 8.99 -6.36 25.18
N GLY A 142 9.38 -6.47 23.90
CA GLY A 142 9.28 -7.72 23.14
C GLY A 142 7.84 -8.11 22.78
N PRO A 143 7.61 -9.41 22.47
CA PRO A 143 6.34 -9.88 21.92
C PRO A 143 5.12 -9.63 22.82
N GLN A 144 5.28 -9.73 24.15
CA GLN A 144 4.16 -9.50 25.06
C GLN A 144 3.72 -8.04 25.05
N ALA A 145 4.66 -7.10 25.10
CA ALA A 145 4.36 -5.67 24.98
C ALA A 145 3.66 -5.33 23.67
N ALA A 146 4.00 -6.01 22.57
CA ALA A 146 3.32 -5.83 21.28
C ALA A 146 1.85 -6.28 21.32
N ARG A 147 1.55 -7.42 21.97
CA ARG A 147 0.17 -7.89 22.18
C ARG A 147 -0.60 -6.91 23.06
N ASP A 148 0.00 -6.48 24.17
CA ASP A 148 -0.64 -5.55 25.11
C ASP A 148 -0.90 -4.19 24.46
N PHE A 149 0.01 -3.71 23.61
CA PHE A 149 -0.18 -2.50 22.82
C PHE A 149 -1.39 -2.62 21.89
N CYS A 150 -1.47 -3.70 21.09
CA CYS A 150 -2.60 -3.94 20.20
C CYS A 150 -3.93 -4.15 20.94
N ALA A 151 -3.91 -4.74 22.14
CA ALA A 151 -5.12 -5.02 22.91
C ALA A 151 -5.69 -3.80 23.66
N ARG A 152 -4.93 -2.69 23.74
CA ARG A 152 -5.27 -1.51 24.55
C ARG A 152 -5.57 -0.26 23.74
N THR A 153 -5.54 -0.33 22.41
CA THR A 153 -5.97 0.77 21.55
C THR A 153 -7.48 0.78 21.42
N ASP A 154 -8.10 1.93 21.66
CA ASP A 154 -9.56 2.09 21.51
C ASP A 154 -9.99 2.57 20.10
N ILE A 155 -9.03 3.06 19.30
CA ILE A 155 -9.28 3.63 17.96
C ILE A 155 -8.69 2.76 16.84
N PHE A 156 -7.50 2.19 17.05
CA PHE A 156 -6.90 1.25 16.10
C PHE A 156 -7.54 -0.13 16.29
N ILE A 157 -8.16 -0.64 15.23
CA ILE A 157 -8.87 -1.93 15.16
C ILE A 157 -8.06 -2.92 14.33
#